data_AF-A0A2Z2NNI2-F1
#
_entry.id   AF-A0A2Z2NNI2-F1
#
_cell.length_a   1.000
_cell.length_b   1.000
_cell.length_c   1.000
_cell.angle_alpha   90.00
_cell.angle_beta   90.00
_cell.angle_gamma   90.00
#
_symmetry.space_group_name_H-M   'P 1'
#
loop_
_entity.id
_entity.type
_entity.pdbx_description
1 polymer ?
#
loop_
_entity_poly.entity_id
_entity_poly.type
_entity_poly.pdbx_seq_one_letter_code
_entity_poly.pdbx_strand_id
1 'polypeptide(L)'
;MNPVIISTEALRNAPRALTQPGLMSTSAARQTRFSDLPLPARLLLAVPRARGRSATAPIAERYVLDTLGRIIDGGPDRKHTIEAVNMLADVLLNQNFDDDRAPANPEWLSTVENHVLCMLCKINAGQAEQAALIARHCLEGHTLEAFSQAATALCGAECFKRGGSHVFTPSWRGMPSHNGPTEHRSVTLTKELSLGESLLLNTIRLRKRTLSYSGLGARVVPLLCQHVALPELQTVVDAHMVEALRHSAHVPDIRCLCCPAISADEAVFLGSLAEFAGGDTQRCARQLSAWLPLESVNKLLSKKEGFQSILRQIGTPLPTRQWDMRQLQARDELDWQCGHVKETPMIH
;
A
#
# COMPACT_ATOMS: atom_id res chain seq x y z
N MET A 1 18.84 -21.38 -21.61
CA MET A 1 18.25 -20.09 -22.05
C MET A 1 18.47 -19.10 -20.92
N ASN A 2 19.06 -17.93 -21.18
CA ASN A 2 19.38 -16.95 -20.14
C ASN A 2 18.09 -16.27 -19.62
N PRO A 3 17.93 -16.06 -18.30
CA PRO A 3 16.79 -15.34 -17.75
C PRO A 3 16.77 -13.90 -18.29
N VAL A 4 15.62 -13.47 -18.79
CA VAL A 4 15.41 -12.08 -19.25
C VAL A 4 15.30 -11.20 -18.01
N ILE A 5 16.44 -10.72 -17.51
CA ILE A 5 16.51 -9.70 -16.46
C ILE A 5 16.19 -8.36 -17.11
N ILE A 6 15.05 -7.76 -16.74
CA ILE A 6 14.71 -6.42 -17.23
C ILE A 6 15.69 -5.43 -16.61
N SER A 7 16.63 -4.96 -17.44
CA SER A 7 17.52 -3.84 -17.10
C SER A 7 16.70 -2.56 -16.90
N THR A 8 17.10 -1.74 -15.92
CA THR A 8 16.59 -0.37 -15.72
C THR A 8 16.60 0.48 -17.01
N GLU A 9 17.44 0.14 -17.99
CA GLU A 9 17.50 0.79 -19.31
C GLU A 9 16.32 0.41 -20.24
N ALA A 10 15.81 -0.82 -20.15
CA ALA A 10 14.63 -1.28 -20.89
C ALA A 10 13.34 -0.64 -20.35
N LEU A 11 13.28 -0.38 -19.04
CA LEU A 11 12.18 0.35 -18.39
C LEU A 11 12.26 1.86 -18.63
N ARG A 12 13.48 2.43 -18.76
CA ARG A 12 13.68 3.85 -19.10
C ARG A 12 13.32 4.18 -20.56
N ASN A 13 13.32 3.18 -21.45
CA ASN A 13 13.07 3.32 -22.88
C ASN A 13 11.70 2.78 -23.36
N ALA A 14 10.76 2.49 -22.47
CA ALA A 14 9.37 2.20 -22.86
C ALA A 14 8.65 3.53 -23.18
N PRO A 15 8.72 4.00 -24.45
CA PRO A 15 7.88 3.47 -25.52
C PRO A 15 8.62 3.06 -26.82
N ARG A 16 9.95 2.99 -26.84
CA ARG A 16 10.74 2.67 -28.05
C ARG A 16 11.35 1.27 -28.08
N ALA A 17 11.37 0.53 -26.98
CA ALA A 17 11.97 -0.82 -26.95
C ALA A 17 11.07 -1.96 -27.49
N LEU A 18 9.87 -1.65 -28.00
CA LEU A 18 8.94 -2.65 -28.53
C LEU A 18 8.95 -2.78 -30.07
N THR A 19 9.86 -2.11 -30.79
CA THR A 19 9.82 -2.06 -32.26
C THR A 19 11.07 -2.52 -33.02
N GLN A 20 12.17 -2.93 -32.38
CA GLN A 20 13.32 -3.47 -33.13
C GLN A 20 13.98 -4.68 -32.46
N PRO A 21 13.95 -5.87 -33.11
CA PRO A 21 14.73 -7.02 -32.69
C PRO A 21 16.13 -6.91 -33.29
N GLY A 22 17.13 -6.66 -32.44
CA GLY A 22 18.53 -6.81 -32.82
C GLY A 22 19.42 -5.66 -32.37
N LEU A 23 19.90 -5.74 -31.13
CA LEU A 23 21.19 -5.24 -30.62
C LEU A 23 21.12 -5.26 -29.08
N MET A 24 21.21 -6.44 -28.48
CA MET A 24 21.53 -6.54 -27.05
C MET A 24 23.05 -6.73 -26.92
N SER A 25 23.75 -5.61 -26.74
CA SER A 25 25.07 -5.61 -26.12
C SER A 25 24.90 -5.93 -24.63
N THR A 26 25.76 -6.81 -24.12
CA THR A 26 25.81 -7.30 -22.73
C THR A 26 26.23 -6.19 -21.76
N SER A 27 25.33 -5.26 -21.48
CA SER A 27 25.41 -4.39 -20.30
C SER A 27 24.83 -5.18 -19.11
N ALA A 28 25.62 -5.32 -18.04
CA ALA A 28 25.19 -6.02 -16.82
C ALA A 28 23.86 -5.43 -16.34
N ALA A 29 22.79 -6.23 -16.41
CA ALA A 29 21.45 -5.80 -16.06
C ALA A 29 21.43 -5.32 -14.60
N ARG A 30 21.36 -4.00 -14.39
CA ARG A 30 21.20 -3.41 -13.07
C ARG A 30 19.91 -3.96 -12.45
N GLN A 31 20.05 -4.66 -11.33
CA GLN A 31 18.91 -5.10 -10.52
C GLN A 31 18.06 -3.88 -10.14
N THR A 32 16.73 -4.05 -10.09
CA THR A 32 15.82 -2.98 -9.68
C THR A 32 15.65 -3.03 -8.17
N ARG A 33 15.82 -1.90 -7.48
CA ARG A 33 15.50 -1.83 -6.05
C ARG A 33 13.99 -1.78 -5.87
N PHE A 34 13.50 -2.52 -4.89
CA PHE A 34 12.09 -2.57 -4.58
C PHE A 34 11.53 -1.20 -4.14
N SER A 35 12.32 -0.42 -3.40
CA SER A 35 11.97 0.94 -2.97
C SER A 35 11.81 1.93 -4.13
N ASP A 36 12.42 1.65 -5.28
CA ASP A 36 12.37 2.54 -6.45
C ASP A 36 11.07 2.34 -7.25
N LEU A 37 10.26 1.33 -6.91
CA LEU A 37 8.97 1.08 -7.53
C LEU A 37 7.89 2.04 -6.99
N PRO A 38 6.93 2.44 -7.85
CA PRO A 38 5.78 3.21 -7.41
C PRO A 38 4.95 2.40 -6.38
N LEU A 39 4.27 3.11 -5.47
CA LEU A 39 3.50 2.49 -4.38
C LEU A 39 2.53 1.38 -4.83
N PRO A 40 1.75 1.53 -5.94
CA PRO A 40 0.90 0.45 -6.43
C PRO A 40 1.67 -0.85 -6.73
N ALA A 41 2.83 -0.76 -7.40
CA ALA A 41 3.67 -1.91 -7.68
C ALA A 41 4.23 -2.54 -6.40
N ARG A 42 4.63 -1.70 -5.42
CA ARG A 42 5.10 -2.17 -4.11
C ARG A 42 4.01 -2.90 -3.35
N LEU A 43 2.76 -2.44 -3.38
CA LEU A 43 1.64 -3.11 -2.71
C LEU A 43 1.32 -4.48 -3.31
N LEU A 44 1.39 -4.63 -4.63
CA LEU A 44 1.17 -5.94 -5.26
C LEU A 44 2.32 -6.90 -4.99
N LEU A 45 3.56 -6.44 -5.05
CA LEU A 45 4.73 -7.27 -4.75
C LEU A 45 4.90 -7.51 -3.25
N ALA A 46 4.27 -6.72 -2.38
CA ALA A 46 4.15 -7.02 -0.96
C ALA A 46 3.37 -8.31 -0.71
N VAL A 47 2.47 -8.72 -1.62
CA VAL A 47 1.68 -9.95 -1.51
C VAL A 47 2.58 -11.20 -1.46
N PRO A 48 3.43 -11.49 -2.46
CA PRO A 48 4.37 -12.61 -2.37
C PRO A 48 5.40 -12.43 -1.24
N ARG A 49 5.82 -11.20 -0.90
CA ARG A 49 6.75 -10.96 0.22
C ARG A 49 6.15 -11.30 1.58
N ALA A 50 4.88 -10.94 1.80
CA ALA A 50 4.20 -11.13 3.07
C ALA A 50 3.87 -12.59 3.36
N ARG A 51 3.57 -13.36 2.32
CA ARG A 51 3.19 -14.76 2.48
C ARG A 51 4.37 -15.66 2.87
N GLY A 52 5.61 -15.28 2.53
CA GLY A 52 6.82 -15.99 2.92
C GLY A 52 7.08 -17.26 2.09
N ARG A 53 7.59 -18.33 2.71
CA ARG A 53 7.80 -19.67 2.09
C ARG A 53 7.02 -20.80 2.78
N SER A 54 6.10 -20.45 3.68
CA SER A 54 5.35 -21.44 4.47
C SER A 54 4.07 -21.84 3.74
N ALA A 55 3.78 -23.14 3.70
CA ALA A 55 2.53 -23.67 3.16
C ALA A 55 1.29 -23.06 3.83
N THR A 56 1.39 -22.70 5.12
CA THR A 56 0.36 -21.94 5.84
C THR A 56 0.91 -20.58 6.29
N ALA A 57 0.24 -19.49 5.92
CA ALA A 57 0.58 -18.18 6.45
C ALA A 57 0.37 -18.18 7.96
N PRO A 58 1.38 -17.75 8.75
CA PRO A 58 1.13 -17.43 10.14
C PRO A 58 0.13 -16.26 10.25
N ILE A 59 -0.46 -16.12 11.43
CA ILE A 59 -1.59 -15.20 11.64
C ILE A 59 -1.23 -13.76 11.26
N ALA A 60 -0.02 -13.30 11.56
CA ALA A 60 0.39 -11.92 11.30
C ALA A 60 0.41 -11.60 9.79
N GLU A 61 0.90 -12.54 8.99
CA GLU A 61 0.99 -12.46 7.53
C GLU A 61 -0.42 -12.44 6.92
N ARG A 62 -1.37 -13.22 7.47
CA ARG A 62 -2.79 -13.15 7.05
C ARG A 62 -3.39 -11.76 7.28
N TYR A 63 -3.11 -11.14 8.44
CA TYR A 63 -3.55 -9.77 8.70
C TYR A 63 -2.92 -8.78 7.71
N VAL A 64 -1.66 -8.97 7.34
CA VAL A 64 -0.99 -8.14 6.32
C VAL A 64 -1.68 -8.29 4.96
N LEU A 65 -1.94 -9.52 4.50
CA LEU A 65 -2.60 -9.79 3.22
C LEU A 65 -4.02 -9.21 3.14
N ASP A 66 -4.83 -9.39 4.18
CA ASP A 66 -6.16 -8.76 4.26
C ASP A 66 -6.05 -7.24 4.22
N THR A 67 -5.11 -6.66 4.98
CA THR A 67 -4.88 -5.21 4.99
C THR A 67 -4.44 -4.69 3.62
N LEU A 68 -3.58 -5.43 2.90
CA LEU A 68 -3.16 -5.07 1.54
C LEU A 68 -4.36 -5.01 0.58
N GLY A 69 -5.25 -6.00 0.63
CA GLY A 69 -6.49 -5.99 -0.17
C GLY A 69 -7.37 -4.77 0.10
N ARG A 70 -7.48 -4.36 1.38
CA ARG A 70 -8.22 -3.14 1.79
C ARG A 70 -7.55 -1.83 1.36
N ILE A 71 -6.23 -1.80 1.28
CA ILE A 71 -5.48 -0.63 0.80
C ILE A 71 -5.65 -0.48 -0.71
N ILE A 72 -5.57 -1.61 -1.44
CA ILE A 72 -5.73 -1.67 -2.89
C ILE A 72 -7.16 -1.27 -3.28
N ASP A 73 -8.16 -1.73 -2.53
CA ASP A 73 -9.56 -1.45 -2.81
C ASP A 73 -10.38 -1.22 -1.53
N GLY A 74 -10.76 0.05 -1.30
CA GLY A 74 -11.68 0.45 -0.24
C GLY A 74 -13.15 0.45 -0.66
N GLY A 75 -13.44 0.06 -1.91
CA GLY A 75 -14.74 0.11 -2.56
C GLY A 75 -15.61 -1.13 -2.38
N PRO A 76 -16.71 -1.23 -3.16
CA PRO A 76 -17.63 -2.37 -3.09
C PRO A 76 -16.97 -3.70 -3.51
N ASP A 77 -15.95 -3.65 -4.37
CA ASP A 77 -15.24 -4.82 -4.89
C ASP A 77 -14.12 -5.31 -3.95
N ARG A 78 -13.91 -4.63 -2.81
CA ARG A 78 -12.91 -4.97 -1.79
C ARG A 78 -12.84 -6.46 -1.45
N LYS A 79 -13.99 -7.14 -1.33
CA LYS A 79 -14.01 -8.58 -1.03
C LYS A 79 -13.35 -9.40 -2.14
N HIS A 80 -13.71 -9.12 -3.39
CA HIS A 80 -13.09 -9.76 -4.57
C HIS A 80 -11.60 -9.41 -4.67
N THR A 81 -11.21 -8.18 -4.34
CA THR A 81 -9.81 -7.75 -4.30
C THR A 81 -9.01 -8.52 -3.24
N ILE A 82 -9.55 -8.72 -2.03
CA ILE A 82 -8.91 -9.53 -0.97
C ILE A 82 -8.78 -10.99 -1.42
N GLU A 83 -9.83 -11.56 -2.02
CA GLU A 83 -9.79 -12.91 -2.58
C GLU A 83 -8.71 -13.05 -3.66
N ALA A 84 -8.58 -12.05 -4.54
CA ALA A 84 -7.54 -12.00 -5.56
C ALA A 84 -6.12 -11.87 -4.96
N VAL A 85 -5.94 -11.08 -3.90
CA VAL A 85 -4.67 -11.01 -3.16
C VAL A 85 -4.30 -12.38 -2.59
N ASN A 86 -5.25 -13.07 -1.95
CA ASN A 86 -5.02 -14.39 -1.36
C ASN A 86 -4.72 -15.44 -2.43
N MET A 87 -5.49 -15.45 -3.53
CA MET A 87 -5.27 -16.34 -4.66
C MET A 87 -3.89 -16.12 -5.28
N LEU A 88 -3.47 -14.86 -5.47
CA LEU A 88 -2.13 -14.55 -5.96
C LEU A 88 -1.05 -15.03 -4.99
N ALA A 89 -1.22 -14.81 -3.69
CA ALA A 89 -0.29 -15.26 -2.67
C ALA A 89 -0.12 -16.79 -2.68
N ASP A 90 -1.22 -17.53 -2.75
CA ASP A 90 -1.21 -19.00 -2.76
C ASP A 90 -0.61 -19.56 -4.05
N VAL A 91 -0.93 -18.97 -5.20
CA VAL A 91 -0.30 -19.38 -6.47
C VAL A 91 1.20 -19.21 -6.42
N LEU A 92 1.70 -18.06 -5.99
CA LEU A 92 3.13 -17.73 -6.01
C LEU A 92 3.94 -18.51 -4.97
N LEU A 93 3.31 -18.96 -3.88
CA LEU A 93 3.95 -19.84 -2.90
C LEU A 93 4.17 -21.26 -3.38
N ASN A 94 3.18 -21.81 -4.08
CA ASN A 94 3.17 -23.21 -4.45
C ASN A 94 3.97 -23.47 -5.73
N GLN A 95 4.62 -22.44 -6.30
CA GLN A 95 5.52 -22.61 -7.41
C GLN A 95 6.90 -23.05 -6.94
N ASN A 96 7.41 -24.12 -7.55
CA ASN A 96 8.83 -24.41 -7.53
C ASN A 96 9.55 -23.50 -8.54
N PHE A 97 9.96 -22.31 -8.09
CA PHE A 97 10.91 -21.54 -8.86
C PHE A 97 12.29 -22.20 -8.70
N ASP A 98 12.76 -22.88 -9.76
CA ASP A 98 14.03 -23.63 -9.83
C ASP A 98 15.29 -22.82 -9.42
N ASP A 99 15.16 -21.51 -9.25
CA ASP A 99 16.25 -20.56 -8.98
C ASP A 99 16.01 -19.70 -7.72
N ASP A 100 15.27 -20.22 -6.72
CA ASP A 100 14.91 -19.52 -5.47
C ASP A 100 16.10 -19.39 -4.48
N ARG A 101 17.27 -18.98 -4.99
CA ARG A 101 18.21 -18.20 -4.19
C ARG A 101 17.46 -16.93 -3.82
N ALA A 102 17.00 -16.87 -2.57
CA ALA A 102 16.48 -15.64 -1.98
C ALA A 102 17.39 -14.49 -2.43
N PRO A 103 16.86 -13.32 -2.84
CA PRO A 103 17.73 -12.18 -3.05
C PRO A 103 18.52 -12.03 -1.75
N ALA A 104 19.85 -12.09 -1.85
CA ALA A 104 20.74 -12.01 -0.69
C ALA A 104 20.53 -10.71 0.11
N ASN A 105 19.73 -9.79 -0.43
CA ASN A 105 19.31 -8.54 0.17
C ASN A 105 17.82 -8.24 -0.18
N PRO A 106 16.92 -8.05 0.82
CA PRO A 106 15.49 -7.75 0.63
C PRO A 106 15.19 -6.42 -0.08
N GLU A 107 16.21 -5.57 -0.27
CA GLU A 107 16.13 -4.31 -1.00
C GLU A 107 15.93 -4.50 -2.51
N TRP A 108 16.31 -5.64 -3.08
CA TRP A 108 16.27 -5.89 -4.51
C TRP A 108 15.10 -6.80 -4.89
N LEU A 109 14.63 -6.67 -6.14
CA LEU A 109 13.63 -7.57 -6.67
C LEU A 109 14.19 -8.97 -6.88
N SER A 110 13.48 -9.99 -6.39
CA SER A 110 13.77 -11.38 -6.73
C SER A 110 13.43 -11.67 -8.19
N THR A 111 13.92 -12.79 -8.73
CA THR A 111 13.54 -13.26 -10.07
C THR A 111 12.02 -13.42 -10.18
N VAL A 112 11.37 -13.97 -9.16
CA VAL A 112 9.91 -14.14 -9.09
C VAL A 112 9.20 -12.80 -9.14
N GLU A 113 9.62 -11.84 -8.31
CA GLU A 113 9.01 -10.51 -8.26
C GLU A 113 9.12 -9.77 -9.59
N ASN A 114 10.27 -9.91 -10.28
CA ASN A 114 10.43 -9.37 -11.62
C ASN A 114 9.44 -10.01 -12.61
N HIS A 115 9.31 -11.34 -12.63
CA HIS A 115 8.36 -12.02 -13.53
C HIS A 115 6.90 -11.64 -13.24
N VAL A 116 6.51 -11.57 -11.96
CA VAL A 116 5.18 -11.12 -11.54
C VAL A 116 4.92 -9.71 -12.01
N LEU A 117 5.86 -8.79 -11.80
CA LEU A 117 5.76 -7.41 -12.27
C LEU A 117 5.60 -7.35 -13.81
N CYS A 118 6.38 -8.14 -14.56
CA CYS A 118 6.26 -8.24 -16.02
C CYS A 118 4.85 -8.68 -16.45
N MET A 119 4.33 -9.75 -15.84
CA MET A 119 3.01 -10.28 -16.17
C MET A 119 1.91 -9.25 -15.87
N LEU A 120 1.98 -8.59 -14.72
CA LEU A 120 1.02 -7.55 -14.33
C LEU A 120 1.08 -6.33 -15.26
N CYS A 121 2.29 -5.88 -15.65
CA CYS A 121 2.47 -4.83 -16.66
C CYS A 121 1.76 -5.18 -17.97
N LYS A 122 1.91 -6.44 -18.42
CA LYS A 122 1.30 -6.93 -19.67
C LYS A 122 -0.21 -7.02 -19.57
N ILE A 123 -0.75 -7.53 -18.46
CA ILE A 123 -2.19 -7.60 -18.20
C ILE A 123 -2.80 -6.19 -18.17
N ASN A 124 -2.18 -5.25 -17.44
CA ASN A 124 -2.63 -3.86 -17.38
C ASN A 124 -2.59 -3.15 -18.74
N ALA A 125 -1.67 -3.53 -19.61
CA ALA A 125 -1.58 -3.03 -20.98
C ALA A 125 -2.56 -3.71 -21.97
N GLY A 126 -3.44 -4.59 -21.51
CA GLY A 126 -4.35 -5.37 -22.36
C GLY A 126 -3.65 -6.48 -23.16
N GLN A 127 -2.40 -6.81 -22.85
CA GLN A 127 -1.59 -7.83 -23.51
C GLN A 127 -1.67 -9.18 -22.77
N ALA A 128 -2.89 -9.63 -22.46
CA ALA A 128 -3.13 -10.82 -21.63
C ALA A 128 -2.50 -12.10 -22.21
N GLU A 129 -2.51 -12.27 -23.54
CA GLU A 129 -1.87 -13.42 -24.20
C GLU A 129 -0.35 -13.44 -23.98
N GLN A 130 0.31 -12.29 -24.03
CA GLN A 130 1.74 -12.19 -23.77
C GLN A 130 2.06 -12.46 -22.30
N ALA A 131 1.19 -12.00 -21.39
CA ALA A 131 1.31 -12.34 -19.98
C ALA A 131 1.18 -13.85 -19.75
N ALA A 132 0.22 -14.50 -20.43
CA ALA A 132 0.02 -15.95 -20.34
C ALA A 132 1.23 -16.74 -20.89
N LEU A 133 1.90 -16.25 -21.94
CA LEU A 133 3.13 -16.86 -22.43
C LEU A 133 4.26 -16.78 -21.39
N ILE A 134 4.46 -15.63 -20.75
CA ILE A 134 5.43 -15.47 -19.66
C ILE A 134 5.07 -16.39 -18.49
N ALA A 135 3.79 -16.41 -18.12
CA ALA A 135 3.27 -17.24 -17.03
C ALA A 135 3.56 -18.74 -17.27
N ARG A 136 3.34 -19.25 -18.48
CA ARG A 136 3.63 -20.66 -18.83
C ARG A 136 5.09 -21.08 -18.66
N HIS A 137 6.01 -20.12 -18.72
CA HIS A 137 7.43 -20.39 -18.51
C HIS A 137 7.86 -20.33 -17.04
N CYS A 138 7.04 -19.72 -16.19
CA CYS A 138 7.39 -19.42 -14.80
C CYS A 138 6.48 -20.10 -13.77
N LEU A 139 5.29 -20.53 -14.19
CA LEU A 139 4.26 -21.11 -13.34
C LEU A 139 3.88 -22.49 -13.86
N GLU A 140 3.55 -23.39 -12.94
CA GLU A 140 3.02 -24.71 -13.23
C GLU A 140 1.66 -24.61 -13.92
N GLY A 141 1.43 -25.44 -14.94
CA GLY A 141 0.28 -25.34 -15.83
C GLY A 141 -1.09 -25.28 -15.14
N HIS A 142 -1.24 -25.98 -14.01
CA HIS A 142 -2.48 -26.03 -13.24
C HIS A 142 -2.77 -24.76 -12.41
N THR A 143 -1.79 -23.87 -12.24
CA THR A 143 -1.91 -22.62 -11.47
C THR A 143 -2.10 -21.38 -12.35
N LEU A 144 -1.93 -21.53 -13.68
CA LEU A 144 -1.99 -20.42 -14.64
C LEU A 144 -3.33 -19.70 -14.67
N GLU A 145 -4.43 -20.45 -14.57
CA GLU A 145 -5.78 -19.89 -14.59
C GLU A 145 -6.04 -19.06 -13.33
N ALA A 146 -5.75 -19.62 -12.15
CA ALA A 146 -5.84 -18.91 -10.88
C ALA A 146 -4.95 -17.65 -10.85
N PHE A 147 -3.72 -17.74 -11.35
CA PHE A 147 -2.85 -16.58 -11.50
C PHE A 147 -3.51 -15.50 -12.37
N SER A 148 -3.98 -15.89 -13.55
CA SER A 148 -4.55 -14.96 -14.54
C SER A 148 -5.82 -14.29 -14.01
N GLN A 149 -6.66 -15.04 -13.31
CA GLN A 149 -7.85 -14.54 -12.65
C GLN A 149 -7.49 -13.51 -11.56
N ALA A 150 -6.58 -13.87 -10.65
CA ALA A 150 -6.14 -12.98 -9.58
C ALA A 150 -5.48 -11.70 -10.13
N ALA A 151 -4.56 -11.85 -11.08
CA ALA A 151 -3.84 -10.73 -11.69
C ALA A 151 -4.78 -9.80 -12.46
N THR A 152 -5.78 -10.33 -13.17
CA THR A 152 -6.79 -9.52 -13.86
C THR A 152 -7.68 -8.77 -12.88
N ALA A 153 -8.14 -9.43 -11.82
CA ALA A 153 -8.94 -8.79 -10.78
C ALA A 153 -8.15 -7.66 -10.09
N LEU A 154 -6.88 -7.92 -9.74
CA LEU A 154 -6.01 -6.92 -9.14
C LEU A 154 -5.75 -5.75 -10.08
N CYS A 155 -5.35 -5.98 -11.34
CA CYS A 155 -5.19 -4.88 -12.31
C CYS A 155 -6.50 -4.12 -12.58
N GLY A 156 -7.64 -4.76 -12.38
CA GLY A 156 -8.97 -4.16 -12.46
C GLY A 156 -9.39 -3.33 -11.24
N ALA A 157 -8.64 -3.38 -10.13
CA ALA A 157 -8.98 -2.62 -8.93
C ALA A 157 -8.83 -1.10 -9.16
N GLU A 158 -9.62 -0.33 -8.42
CA GLU A 158 -9.78 1.11 -8.66
C GLU A 158 -8.46 1.88 -8.55
N CYS A 159 -7.58 1.50 -7.62
CA CYS A 159 -6.29 2.17 -7.43
C CYS A 159 -5.36 2.06 -8.65
N PHE A 160 -5.41 0.96 -9.39
CA PHE A 160 -4.59 0.77 -10.59
C PHE A 160 -5.24 1.39 -11.82
N LYS A 161 -6.57 1.31 -11.94
CA LYS A 161 -7.33 2.06 -12.97
C LYS A 161 -7.03 3.56 -12.94
N ARG A 162 -7.01 4.16 -11.74
CA ARG A 162 -6.72 5.60 -11.55
C ARG A 162 -5.28 5.98 -11.92
N GLY A 163 -4.30 5.08 -11.78
CA GLY A 163 -2.90 5.39 -12.09
C GLY A 163 -2.50 5.16 -13.56
N GLY A 164 -3.35 4.53 -14.38
CA GLY A 164 -3.16 4.37 -15.82
C GLY A 164 -2.03 3.41 -16.23
N SER A 165 -1.41 3.67 -17.39
CA SER A 165 -0.40 2.78 -18.00
C SER A 165 0.96 2.78 -17.28
N HIS A 166 1.22 3.74 -16.38
CA HIS A 166 2.51 3.94 -15.72
C HIS A 166 2.59 3.37 -14.30
N VAL A 167 1.50 2.78 -13.82
CA VAL A 167 1.32 2.23 -12.46
C VAL A 167 2.42 1.28 -12.01
N PHE A 168 3.02 0.55 -12.96
CA PHE A 168 4.03 -0.47 -12.70
C PHE A 168 5.42 -0.12 -13.23
N THR A 169 5.57 1.05 -13.84
CA THR A 169 6.86 1.49 -14.39
C THR A 169 7.65 2.24 -13.31
N PRO A 170 8.97 1.99 -13.13
CA PRO A 170 9.83 2.76 -12.23
C PRO A 170 10.02 4.23 -12.66
N SER A 171 9.25 4.71 -13.63
CA SER A 171 9.38 6.05 -14.16
C SER A 171 8.80 7.10 -13.21
N TRP A 172 9.73 7.61 -12.39
CA TRP A 172 9.98 9.02 -12.11
C TRP A 172 9.37 9.66 -10.85
N ARG A 173 10.30 10.20 -10.05
CA ARG A 173 10.15 11.41 -9.24
C ARG A 173 9.37 12.45 -10.05
N GLY A 174 8.11 12.67 -9.70
CA GLY A 174 7.28 13.61 -10.45
C GLY A 174 6.11 12.95 -11.16
N MET A 175 5.32 12.14 -10.43
CA MET A 175 3.87 12.35 -10.56
C MET A 175 3.64 13.87 -10.54
N PRO A 176 2.83 14.43 -11.46
CA PRO A 176 2.49 15.83 -11.38
C PRO A 176 2.11 16.09 -9.93
N SER A 177 2.81 17.04 -9.29
CA SER A 177 2.20 17.71 -8.17
C SER A 177 0.83 18.10 -8.71
N HIS A 178 -0.23 17.45 -8.23
CA HIS A 178 -1.53 18.05 -8.35
C HIS A 178 -1.43 19.31 -7.48
N ASN A 179 -0.80 20.35 -8.04
CA ASN A 179 -1.09 21.75 -7.81
C ASN A 179 -2.47 22.05 -8.43
N GLY A 180 -3.38 21.08 -8.37
CA GLY A 180 -4.79 21.35 -8.51
C GLY A 180 -5.19 22.11 -7.24
N PRO A 181 -6.07 23.12 -7.35
CA PRO A 181 -6.64 23.77 -6.18
C PRO A 181 -7.13 22.69 -5.21
N THR A 182 -6.97 22.92 -3.90
CA THR A 182 -7.58 22.13 -2.81
C THR A 182 -8.78 21.36 -3.35
N GLU A 183 -8.66 20.04 -3.50
CA GLU A 183 -9.76 19.26 -4.05
C GLU A 183 -10.93 19.38 -3.08
N HIS A 184 -11.89 20.25 -3.42
CA HIS A 184 -13.17 20.39 -2.73
C HIS A 184 -14.01 19.16 -3.05
N ARG A 185 -13.65 18.03 -2.45
CA ARG A 185 -14.50 16.85 -2.39
C ARG A 185 -14.66 16.45 -0.94
N SER A 186 -15.91 16.48 -0.48
CA SER A 186 -16.29 15.93 0.81
C SER A 186 -16.01 14.44 0.80
N VAL A 187 -14.86 14.05 1.35
CA VAL A 187 -14.46 12.66 1.49
C VAL A 187 -15.09 12.11 2.76
N THR A 188 -15.87 11.06 2.60
CA THR A 188 -16.55 10.39 3.72
C THR A 188 -16.36 8.87 3.70
N LEU A 189 -15.87 8.32 2.59
CA LEU A 189 -15.65 6.89 2.39
C LEU A 189 -14.20 6.58 2.02
N THR A 190 -13.70 5.44 2.47
CA THR A 190 -12.34 4.95 2.18
C THR A 190 -12.04 4.80 0.69
N LYS A 191 -13.03 4.45 -0.15
CA LYS A 191 -12.87 4.38 -1.62
C LYS A 191 -12.53 5.72 -2.29
N GLU A 192 -12.82 6.83 -1.61
CA GLU A 192 -12.59 8.19 -2.13
C GLU A 192 -11.15 8.66 -1.85
N LEU A 193 -10.40 7.91 -1.04
CA LEU A 193 -9.02 8.22 -0.70
C LEU A 193 -8.07 7.93 -1.86
N SER A 194 -6.96 8.66 -1.88
CA SER A 194 -5.78 8.27 -2.65
C SER A 194 -5.13 7.03 -2.05
N LEU A 195 -4.31 6.33 -2.83
CA LEU A 195 -3.64 5.11 -2.36
C LEU A 195 -2.73 5.35 -1.14
N GLY A 196 -2.04 6.48 -1.11
CA GLY A 196 -1.20 6.88 0.03
C GLY A 196 -2.03 7.14 1.29
N GLU A 197 -3.18 7.80 1.16
CA GLU A 197 -4.11 8.00 2.27
C GLU A 197 -4.71 6.67 2.75
N SER A 198 -5.09 5.78 1.83
CA SER A 198 -5.57 4.44 2.16
C SER A 198 -4.53 3.62 2.92
N LEU A 199 -3.25 3.70 2.53
CA LEU A 199 -2.15 3.08 3.26
C LEU A 199 -2.05 3.63 4.69
N LEU A 200 -2.03 4.95 4.86
CA LEU A 200 -1.92 5.59 6.16
C LEU A 200 -3.10 5.25 7.07
N LEU A 201 -4.33 5.42 6.56
CA LEU A 201 -5.54 5.14 7.31
C LEU A 201 -5.62 3.68 7.73
N ASN A 202 -5.40 2.74 6.82
CA ASN A 202 -5.44 1.33 7.17
C ASN A 202 -4.29 0.92 8.10
N THR A 203 -3.13 1.57 8.02
CA THR A 203 -2.04 1.36 8.99
C THR A 203 -2.43 1.87 10.39
N ILE A 204 -3.09 3.04 10.48
CA ILE A 204 -3.63 3.59 11.74
C ILE A 204 -4.70 2.66 12.34
N ARG A 205 -5.68 2.23 11.54
CA ARG A 205 -6.76 1.32 11.95
C ARG A 205 -6.21 -0.02 12.41
N LEU A 206 -5.26 -0.58 11.65
CA LEU A 206 -4.56 -1.81 12.00
C LEU A 206 -3.78 -1.65 13.30
N ARG A 207 -3.10 -0.50 13.48
CA ARG A 207 -2.38 -0.22 14.71
C ARG A 207 -3.33 -0.14 15.91
N LYS A 208 -4.43 0.62 15.84
CA LYS A 208 -5.43 0.66 16.92
C LYS A 208 -5.95 -0.73 17.25
N ARG A 209 -6.32 -1.52 16.23
CA ARG A 209 -6.82 -2.88 16.44
C ARG A 209 -5.82 -3.74 17.19
N THR A 210 -4.55 -3.66 16.79
CA THR A 210 -3.52 -4.55 17.32
C THR A 210 -2.88 -4.07 18.62
N LEU A 211 -3.07 -2.81 19.03
CA LEU A 211 -2.71 -2.34 20.38
C LEU A 211 -3.45 -3.11 21.49
N SER A 212 -4.65 -3.62 21.19
CA SER A 212 -5.45 -4.43 22.11
C SER A 212 -5.01 -5.90 22.19
N TYR A 213 -4.09 -6.36 21.34
CA TYR A 213 -3.64 -7.75 21.28
C TYR A 213 -2.13 -7.86 21.51
N SER A 214 -1.74 -8.40 22.67
CA SER A 214 -0.34 -8.64 23.01
C SER A 214 0.31 -9.57 21.98
N GLY A 215 1.53 -9.24 21.55
CA GLY A 215 2.30 -10.01 20.57
C GLY A 215 1.91 -9.78 19.10
N LEU A 216 0.62 -9.70 18.76
CA LEU A 216 0.19 -9.43 17.38
C LEU A 216 0.52 -7.99 16.95
N GLY A 217 0.23 -7.00 17.81
CA GLY A 217 0.54 -5.59 17.50
C GLY A 217 2.01 -5.24 17.45
N ALA A 218 2.87 -6.05 18.05
CA ALA A 218 4.31 -5.89 17.92
C ALA A 218 4.85 -6.37 16.56
N ARG A 219 4.06 -7.14 15.79
CA ARG A 219 4.50 -7.78 14.54
C ARG A 219 3.82 -7.24 13.30
N VAL A 220 2.49 -7.10 13.29
CA VAL A 220 1.74 -6.91 12.02
C VAL A 220 2.03 -5.58 11.34
N VAL A 221 2.02 -4.45 12.08
CA VAL A 221 2.32 -3.13 11.50
C VAL A 221 3.77 -3.05 10.97
N PRO A 222 4.80 -3.44 11.74
CA PRO A 222 6.17 -3.50 11.20
C PRO A 222 6.27 -4.36 9.95
N LEU A 223 5.60 -5.52 9.96
CA LEU A 223 5.61 -6.46 8.84
C LEU A 223 4.98 -5.85 7.58
N LEU A 224 3.80 -5.22 7.70
CA LEU A 224 3.16 -4.48 6.60
C LEU A 224 4.11 -3.41 6.04
N CYS A 225 4.63 -2.55 6.92
CA CYS A 225 5.54 -1.46 6.56
C CYS A 225 6.81 -1.98 5.88
N GLN A 226 7.35 -3.11 6.33
CA GLN A 226 8.51 -3.75 5.72
C GLN A 226 8.19 -4.28 4.32
N HIS A 227 7.07 -4.97 4.14
CA HIS A 227 6.70 -5.56 2.84
C HIS A 227 6.38 -4.52 1.76
N VAL A 228 5.98 -3.32 2.13
CA VAL A 228 5.78 -2.19 1.20
C VAL A 228 7.01 -1.27 1.08
N ALA A 229 8.14 -1.65 1.69
CA ALA A 229 9.38 -0.86 1.76
C ALA A 229 9.19 0.56 2.31
N LEU A 230 8.47 0.67 3.43
CA LEU A 230 8.31 1.88 4.24
C LEU A 230 8.46 1.54 5.73
N PRO A 231 9.55 0.88 6.17
CA PRO A 231 9.68 0.43 7.57
C PRO A 231 9.59 1.59 8.58
N GLU A 232 10.13 2.76 8.22
CA GLU A 232 10.12 3.95 9.06
C GLU A 232 8.72 4.56 9.22
N LEU A 233 7.76 4.23 8.35
CA LEU A 233 6.38 4.73 8.42
C LEU A 233 5.70 4.35 9.74
N GLN A 234 6.03 3.17 10.28
CA GLN A 234 5.55 2.76 11.58
C GLN A 234 5.89 3.79 12.66
N THR A 235 7.09 4.40 12.62
CA THR A 235 7.51 5.41 13.61
C THR A 235 6.58 6.62 13.61
N VAL A 236 6.13 7.06 12.43
CA VAL A 236 5.22 8.19 12.28
C VAL A 236 3.85 7.85 12.86
N VAL A 237 3.31 6.69 12.49
CA VAL A 237 2.02 6.18 12.95
C VAL A 237 2.03 5.96 14.46
N ASP A 238 3.05 5.30 14.99
CA ASP A 238 3.19 5.03 16.43
C ASP A 238 3.31 6.32 17.23
N ALA A 239 4.14 7.27 16.78
CA ALA A 239 4.26 8.54 17.48
C ALA A 239 2.93 9.30 17.53
N HIS A 240 2.21 9.41 16.41
CA HIS A 240 0.91 10.07 16.37
C HIS A 240 -0.14 9.34 17.21
N MET A 241 -0.24 8.02 17.05
CA MET A 241 -1.24 7.20 17.74
C MET A 241 -1.01 7.16 19.25
N VAL A 242 0.24 7.06 19.71
CA VAL A 242 0.55 7.03 21.15
C VAL A 242 0.24 8.37 21.81
N GLU A 243 0.60 9.49 21.19
CA GLU A 243 0.28 10.81 21.73
C GLU A 243 -1.24 11.03 21.76
N ALA A 244 -1.92 10.68 20.67
CA ALA A 244 -3.37 10.71 20.60
C ALA A 244 -4.04 9.90 21.69
N LEU A 245 -3.79 8.59 21.78
CA LEU A 245 -4.47 7.71 22.74
C LEU A 245 -4.19 8.05 24.21
N ARG A 246 -3.05 8.68 24.52
CA ARG A 246 -2.67 9.00 25.90
C ARG A 246 -3.13 10.38 26.36
N HIS A 247 -3.16 11.34 25.45
CA HIS A 247 -3.24 12.75 25.82
C HIS A 247 -4.44 13.47 25.20
N SER A 248 -5.18 12.84 24.29
CA SER A 248 -6.37 13.47 23.72
C SER A 248 -7.47 13.68 24.77
N ALA A 249 -8.23 14.76 24.62
CA ALA A 249 -9.34 15.08 25.52
C ALA A 249 -10.45 14.01 25.53
N HIS A 250 -10.60 13.27 24.43
CA HIS A 250 -11.52 12.15 24.26
C HIS A 250 -10.81 10.97 23.58
N VAL A 251 -11.29 9.74 23.77
CA VAL A 251 -10.74 8.57 23.06
C VAL A 251 -10.98 8.74 21.55
N PRO A 252 -9.94 8.73 20.71
CA PRO A 252 -10.11 8.98 19.28
C PRO A 252 -10.95 7.89 18.61
N ASP A 253 -11.96 8.32 17.85
CA ASP A 253 -12.85 7.47 17.07
C ASP A 253 -12.18 6.97 15.79
N ILE A 254 -11.15 6.14 15.94
CA ILE A 254 -10.58 5.38 14.81
C ILE A 254 -11.43 4.12 14.58
N ARG A 255 -11.93 3.96 13.36
CA ARG A 255 -12.87 2.90 12.97
C ARG A 255 -12.14 1.57 12.72
N CYS A 256 -12.90 0.47 12.61
CA CYS A 256 -12.30 -0.84 12.25
C CYS A 256 -11.84 -0.86 10.78
N LEU A 257 -10.96 -1.81 10.45
CA LEU A 257 -10.56 -2.10 9.06
C LEU A 257 -11.75 -2.45 8.13
N CYS A 258 -12.86 -2.92 8.68
CA CYS A 258 -14.09 -3.23 7.96
C CYS A 258 -14.89 -2.00 7.53
N CYS A 259 -14.79 -0.88 8.28
CA CYS A 259 -15.63 0.29 8.07
C CYS A 259 -15.29 0.97 6.74
N PRO A 260 -16.27 1.12 5.82
CA PRO A 260 -16.06 1.91 4.63
C PRO A 260 -16.08 3.42 4.94
N ALA A 261 -16.77 3.84 6.00
CA ALA A 261 -16.83 5.23 6.46
C ALA A 261 -15.52 5.69 7.10
N ILE A 262 -15.25 6.99 7.01
CA ILE A 262 -14.15 7.68 7.67
C ILE A 262 -14.74 8.53 8.79
N SER A 263 -14.16 8.50 9.98
CA SER A 263 -14.58 9.37 11.10
C SER A 263 -13.97 10.77 11.02
N ALA A 264 -14.50 11.69 11.82
CA ALA A 264 -13.89 13.01 12.00
C ALA A 264 -12.44 12.92 12.49
N ASP A 265 -12.16 12.07 13.48
CA ASP A 265 -10.81 11.93 14.03
C ASP A 265 -9.83 11.35 13.00
N GLU A 266 -10.24 10.35 12.21
CA GLU A 266 -9.42 9.80 11.13
C GLU A 266 -9.05 10.84 10.07
N ALA A 267 -10.00 11.71 9.72
CA ALA A 267 -9.77 12.84 8.83
C ALA A 267 -8.74 13.83 9.41
N VAL A 268 -8.76 14.07 10.73
CA VAL A 268 -7.76 14.93 11.40
C VAL A 268 -6.38 14.28 11.38
N PHE A 269 -6.28 12.98 11.64
CA PHE A 269 -5.01 12.25 11.49
C PHE A 269 -4.45 12.38 10.07
N LEU A 270 -5.25 12.06 9.05
CA LEU A 270 -4.83 12.16 7.65
C LEU A 270 -4.45 13.59 7.27
N GLY A 271 -5.23 14.58 7.70
CA GLY A 271 -4.95 16.00 7.50
C GLY A 271 -3.59 16.38 8.08
N SER A 272 -3.33 16.06 9.36
CA SER A 272 -2.08 16.39 10.03
C SER A 272 -0.86 15.76 9.36
N LEU A 273 -0.98 14.50 8.89
CA LEU A 273 0.06 13.80 8.15
C LEU A 273 0.30 14.42 6.76
N ALA A 274 -0.75 14.85 6.06
CA ALA A 274 -0.61 15.62 4.82
C ALA A 274 0.16 16.93 5.06
N GLU A 275 -0.14 17.66 6.15
CA GLU A 275 0.58 18.89 6.49
C GLU A 275 2.05 18.60 6.86
N PHE A 276 2.35 17.50 7.55
CA PHE A 276 3.74 17.06 7.78
C PHE A 276 4.47 16.78 6.48
N ALA A 277 3.83 16.12 5.52
CA ALA A 277 4.42 15.86 4.21
C ALA A 277 4.67 17.16 3.43
N GLY A 278 3.72 18.10 3.49
CA GLY A 278 3.81 19.43 2.88
C GLY A 278 4.79 20.39 3.56
N GLY A 279 5.11 20.16 4.84
CA GLY A 279 5.98 21.02 5.63
C GLY A 279 5.29 22.23 6.26
N ASP A 280 3.95 22.30 6.25
CA ASP A 280 3.19 23.39 6.88
C ASP A 280 3.01 23.13 8.38
N THR A 281 4.02 23.52 9.15
CA THR A 281 4.02 23.33 10.61
C THR A 281 2.93 24.12 11.32
N GLN A 282 2.54 25.28 10.80
CA GLN A 282 1.55 26.13 11.46
C GLN A 282 0.14 25.54 11.31
N ARG A 283 -0.18 25.02 10.13
CA ARG A 283 -1.46 24.33 9.90
C ARG A 283 -1.52 22.99 10.63
N CYS A 284 -0.43 22.23 10.61
CA CYS A 284 -0.30 21.00 11.41
C CYS A 284 -0.52 21.27 12.91
N ALA A 285 0.17 22.28 13.47
CA ALA A 285 0.03 22.67 14.88
C ALA A 285 -1.43 23.01 15.24
N ARG A 286 -2.12 23.79 14.39
CA ARG A 286 -3.52 24.16 14.61
C ARG A 286 -4.45 22.93 14.61
N GLN A 287 -4.27 22.00 13.68
CA GLN A 287 -5.08 20.79 13.61
C GLN A 287 -4.86 19.87 14.82
N LEU A 288 -3.60 19.66 15.22
CA LEU A 288 -3.27 18.82 16.38
C LEU A 288 -3.74 19.46 17.69
N SER A 289 -3.63 20.79 17.82
CA SER A 289 -4.04 21.52 19.03
C SER A 289 -5.55 21.53 19.24
N ALA A 290 -6.35 21.12 18.26
CA ALA A 290 -7.81 21.01 18.42
C ALA A 290 -8.20 19.90 19.41
N TRP A 291 -7.30 18.94 19.69
CA TRP A 291 -7.63 17.76 20.50
C TRP A 291 -6.44 17.20 21.30
N LEU A 292 -5.21 17.68 21.09
CA LEU A 292 -4.02 17.35 21.89
C LEU A 292 -3.54 18.55 22.73
N PRO A 293 -2.96 18.30 23.91
CA PRO A 293 -2.32 19.34 24.70
C PRO A 293 -1.05 19.86 24.00
N LEU A 294 -0.69 21.11 24.32
CA LEU A 294 0.40 21.83 23.67
C LEU A 294 1.74 21.07 23.75
N GLU A 295 2.01 20.38 24.85
CA GLU A 295 3.22 19.60 25.05
C GLU A 295 3.33 18.44 24.03
N SER A 296 2.24 17.71 23.80
CA SER A 296 2.17 16.64 22.80
C SER A 296 2.32 17.18 21.38
N VAL A 297 1.69 18.32 21.09
CA VAL A 297 1.84 19.01 19.79
C VAL A 297 3.29 19.38 19.55
N ASN A 298 3.94 20.04 20.52
CA ASN A 298 5.36 20.43 20.43
C ASN A 298 6.28 19.22 20.25
N LYS A 299 5.98 18.12 20.96
CA LYS A 299 6.73 16.87 20.83
C LYS A 299 6.61 16.27 19.44
N LEU A 300 5.42 16.25 18.83
CA LEU A 300 5.24 15.77 17.44
C LEU A 300 5.94 16.71 16.44
N LEU A 301 5.80 18.02 16.60
CA LEU A 301 6.42 19.02 15.72
C LEU A 301 7.95 19.01 15.80
N SER A 302 8.54 18.64 16.94
CA SER A 302 10.00 18.46 17.07
C SER A 302 10.56 17.39 16.12
N LYS A 303 9.71 16.47 15.65
CA LYS A 303 10.08 15.38 14.72
C LYS A 303 9.69 15.67 13.27
N LYS A 304 9.26 16.90 12.95
CA LYS A 304 8.68 17.25 11.64
C LYS A 304 9.54 16.84 10.45
N GLU A 305 10.85 17.04 10.50
CA GLU A 305 11.74 16.80 9.36
C GLU A 305 11.88 15.31 9.08
N GLY A 306 11.98 14.50 10.14
CA GLY A 306 11.96 13.04 10.05
C GLY A 306 10.63 12.54 9.47
N PHE A 307 9.50 13.02 9.99
CA PHE A 307 8.18 12.63 9.49
C PHE A 307 7.97 13.06 8.03
N GLN A 308 8.37 14.28 7.67
CA GLN A 308 8.30 14.77 6.31
C GLN A 308 9.10 13.88 5.34
N SER A 309 10.34 13.53 5.71
CA SER A 309 11.18 12.65 4.91
C SER A 309 10.51 11.29 4.69
N ILE A 310 9.99 10.67 5.75
CA ILE A 310 9.32 9.36 5.70
C ILE A 310 8.05 9.42 4.83
N LEU A 311 7.20 10.42 5.03
CA LEU A 311 5.93 10.55 4.31
C LEU A 311 6.14 10.83 2.81
N ARG A 312 7.24 11.49 2.42
CA ARG A 312 7.60 11.66 1.00
C ARG A 312 7.96 10.34 0.31
N GLN A 313 8.41 9.31 1.05
CA GLN A 313 8.72 7.98 0.48
C GLN A 313 7.47 7.22 0.02
N ILE A 314 6.27 7.65 0.40
CA ILE A 314 5.00 7.11 -0.13
C ILE A 314 4.91 7.35 -1.66
N GLY A 315 5.66 8.32 -2.20
CA GLY A 315 5.86 8.52 -3.64
C GLY A 315 4.75 9.34 -4.32
N THR A 316 3.56 9.41 -3.72
CA THR A 316 2.50 10.35 -4.09
C THR A 316 2.38 11.45 -3.03
N PRO A 317 2.30 12.74 -3.40
CA PRO A 317 2.01 13.79 -2.43
C PRO A 317 0.65 13.48 -1.78
N LEU A 318 0.63 13.45 -0.45
CA LEU A 318 -0.61 13.30 0.30
C LEU A 318 -1.45 14.57 0.08
N PRO A 319 -2.70 14.46 -0.38
CA PRO A 319 -3.50 15.63 -0.72
C PRO A 319 -3.91 16.39 0.55
N THR A 320 -3.74 17.70 0.53
CA THR A 320 -4.22 18.58 1.60
C THR A 320 -5.71 18.84 1.41
N ARG A 321 -6.56 17.97 1.97
CA ARG A 321 -8.02 18.07 1.81
C ARG A 321 -8.64 19.13 2.71
N GLN A 322 -9.75 19.70 2.24
CA GLN A 322 -10.70 20.40 3.11
C GLN A 322 -11.76 19.40 3.53
N TRP A 323 -11.57 18.79 4.70
CA TRP A 323 -12.51 17.85 5.27
C TRP A 323 -13.78 18.57 5.74
N ASP A 324 -14.95 18.05 5.36
CA ASP A 324 -16.22 18.52 5.91
C ASP A 324 -16.43 17.91 7.31
N MET A 325 -15.75 18.49 8.30
CA MET A 325 -15.76 18.00 9.68
C MET A 325 -17.17 17.97 10.27
N ARG A 326 -18.05 18.90 9.86
CA ARG A 326 -19.44 18.92 10.32
C ARG A 326 -20.21 17.72 9.81
N GLN A 327 -20.04 17.39 8.52
CA GLN A 327 -20.66 16.21 7.94
C GLN A 327 -20.16 14.92 8.57
N LEU A 328 -18.86 14.81 8.84
CA LEU A 328 -18.28 13.62 9.49
C LEU A 328 -18.81 13.46 10.92
N GLN A 329 -18.80 14.52 11.71
CA GLN A 329 -19.30 14.51 13.10
C GLN A 329 -20.80 14.17 13.17
N ALA A 330 -21.62 14.71 12.27
CA ALA A 330 -23.05 14.39 12.21
C ALA A 330 -23.33 12.90 11.92
N ARG A 331 -22.39 12.19 11.29
CA ARG A 331 -22.50 10.76 11.01
C ARG A 331 -21.95 9.88 12.13
N ASP A 332 -21.05 10.42 12.95
CA ASP A 332 -20.44 9.67 14.04
C ASP A 332 -21.51 9.15 15.03
N GLU A 333 -22.59 9.92 15.22
CA GLU A 333 -23.75 9.54 16.06
C GLU A 333 -24.58 8.37 15.47
N LEU A 334 -24.51 8.13 14.17
CA LEU A 334 -25.29 7.11 13.46
C LEU A 334 -24.53 5.78 13.30
N ASP A 335 -23.21 5.85 13.14
CA ASP A 335 -22.35 4.70 12.81
C ASP A 335 -21.65 4.07 14.04
N TRP A 336 -22.06 4.41 15.28
CA TRP A 336 -21.32 4.03 16.52
C TRP A 336 -21.24 2.51 16.78
N GLN A 337 -22.08 1.70 16.12
CA GLN A 337 -22.09 0.24 16.26
C GLN A 337 -21.75 -0.47 14.96
N CYS A 338 -20.50 -0.31 14.53
CA CYS A 338 -19.89 -1.37 13.76
C CYS A 338 -19.76 -2.60 14.69
N GLY A 339 -20.71 -3.55 14.61
CA GLY A 339 -20.76 -4.79 15.43
C GLY A 339 -19.52 -5.69 15.34
N HIS A 340 -18.51 -5.28 14.57
CA HIS A 340 -17.27 -5.96 14.27
C HIS A 340 -16.14 -5.74 15.30
N VAL A 341 -16.40 -5.08 16.44
CA VAL A 341 -15.48 -5.13 17.62
C VAL A 341 -15.26 -6.58 18.06
N LYS A 342 -16.16 -7.50 17.69
CA LYS A 342 -16.08 -8.96 17.87
C LYS A 342 -15.86 -9.74 16.58
N GLU A 343 -15.26 -9.16 15.54
CA GLU A 343 -14.77 -10.00 14.44
C GLU A 343 -13.74 -10.97 15.01
N THR A 344 -14.09 -12.26 15.00
CA THR A 344 -13.14 -13.37 15.09
C THR A 344 -11.98 -13.08 14.13
N PRO A 345 -10.75 -13.55 14.41
CA PRO A 345 -9.66 -13.48 13.45
C PRO A 345 -10.10 -14.21 12.18
N MET A 346 -10.67 -13.46 11.24
CA MET A 346 -11.17 -13.99 9.98
C MET A 346 -9.99 -14.10 9.04
N ILE A 347 -9.55 -15.34 8.86
CA ILE A 347 -9.46 -16.08 7.59
C ILE A 347 -9.00 -17.50 7.99
N HIS A 348 -9.81 -18.51 7.66
CA HIS A 348 -9.47 -19.93 7.77
C HIS A 348 -8.27 -20.26 6.87
#